data_AF-K9WXW2-F1
#
_entry.id   AF-K9WXW2-F1
#
_cell.length_a   1.000
_cell.length_b   1.000
_cell.length_c   1.000
_cell.angle_alpha   90.00
_cell.angle_beta   90.00
_cell.angle_gamma   90.00
#
_symmetry.space_group_name_H-M   'P 1'
#
loop_
_entity.id
_entity.type
_entity.pdbx_description
1 polymer ?
#
loop_
_entity_poly.entity_id
_entity_poly.type
_entity_poly.pdbx_seq_one_letter_code
_entity_poly.pdbx_strand_id
1 'polypeptide(L)'
;MIKQHAEDIFYVESLKLNIFHEIKFVIITVENINAMGEARECAFTIKQMLNLEFFAAVDGMAQLWAADGQFLGILSSNKHNPYSINNIRGDYGSSDGIYSIRNSAGLYGNNSGIYSPYNTNGIHPPIFYYEGQAVLVVTKNLGLYKQVNGLILIDPDLLLAAYAKLANFESKFKSSEPITKGIFSKSRFSTVFS
;
A
#
# COMPACT_ATOMS: atom_id res chain seq x y z
N MET A 1 3.25 6.67 -31.70
CA MET A 1 3.75 5.80 -30.61
C MET A 1 4.48 6.57 -29.51
N ILE A 2 5.22 7.64 -29.81
CA ILE A 2 5.94 8.45 -28.79
C ILE A 2 5.02 9.40 -27.99
N LYS A 3 3.93 9.91 -28.60
CA LYS A 3 2.99 10.83 -27.92
C LYS A 3 2.20 10.19 -26.78
N GLN A 4 1.75 8.94 -26.93
CA GLN A 4 1.00 8.23 -25.90
C GLN A 4 1.85 8.01 -24.64
N HIS A 5 3.11 7.63 -24.83
CA HIS A 5 4.04 7.44 -23.71
C HIS A 5 4.37 8.74 -22.97
N ALA A 6 4.44 9.87 -23.68
CA ALA A 6 4.69 11.17 -23.07
C ALA A 6 3.48 11.67 -22.26
N GLU A 7 2.25 11.42 -22.72
CA GLU A 7 1.02 11.77 -22.00
C GLU A 7 0.81 10.92 -20.74
N ASP A 8 1.18 9.62 -20.78
CA ASP A 8 1.13 8.75 -19.60
C ASP A 8 2.15 9.18 -18.53
N ILE A 9 3.36 9.61 -18.94
CA ILE A 9 4.39 10.11 -18.02
C ILE A 9 3.94 11.45 -17.40
N PHE A 10 3.38 12.36 -18.19
CA PHE A 10 2.88 13.64 -17.71
C PHE A 10 1.70 13.47 -16.73
N TYR A 11 0.82 12.49 -16.98
CA TYR A 11 -0.29 12.17 -16.08
C TYR A 11 0.23 11.62 -14.74
N VAL A 12 1.21 10.71 -14.76
CA VAL A 12 1.83 10.15 -13.55
C VAL A 12 2.61 11.22 -12.76
N GLU A 13 3.33 12.13 -13.42
CA GLU A 13 4.02 13.24 -12.74
C GLU A 13 3.03 14.29 -12.20
N SER A 14 1.95 14.58 -12.93
CA SER A 14 0.89 15.47 -12.45
C SER A 14 0.14 14.88 -11.26
N LEU A 15 -0.11 13.57 -11.24
CA LEU A 15 -0.63 12.84 -10.07
C LEU A 15 0.33 12.92 -8.89
N LYS A 16 1.64 12.68 -9.09
CA LYS A 16 2.64 12.80 -8.03
C LYS A 16 2.64 14.19 -7.39
N LEU A 17 2.70 15.26 -8.19
CA LEU A 17 2.70 16.64 -7.69
C LEU A 17 1.39 17.05 -7.03
N ASN A 18 0.23 16.58 -7.52
CA ASN A 18 -1.06 16.90 -6.92
C ASN A 18 -1.29 16.11 -5.62
N ILE A 19 -0.84 14.85 -5.56
CA ILE A 19 -0.85 14.03 -4.33
C ILE A 19 -0.01 14.69 -3.24
N PHE A 20 1.19 15.21 -3.54
CA PHE A 20 2.01 15.92 -2.54
C PHE A 20 1.40 17.26 -2.07
N HIS A 21 0.64 17.96 -2.92
CA HIS A 21 -0.02 19.22 -2.55
C HIS A 21 -1.36 19.00 -1.82
N GLU A 22 -2.10 17.94 -2.14
CA GLU A 22 -3.31 17.52 -1.40
C GLU A 22 -2.97 16.83 -0.07
N ILE A 23 -1.84 16.11 0.02
CA ILE A 23 -1.34 15.59 1.29
C ILE A 23 -0.98 16.73 2.26
N LYS A 24 -0.55 17.90 1.77
CA LYS A 24 -0.40 19.11 2.60
C LYS A 24 -1.74 19.64 3.13
N PHE A 25 -2.87 19.31 2.51
CA PHE A 25 -4.20 19.74 2.93
C PHE A 25 -4.91 18.76 3.88
N VAL A 26 -4.33 17.59 4.13
CA VAL A 26 -4.87 16.57 5.03
C VAL A 26 -3.87 16.25 6.14
N ILE A 27 -3.30 17.30 6.71
CA ILE A 27 -2.66 17.24 8.02
C ILE A 27 -3.41 18.24 8.89
N ILE A 28 -4.56 17.82 9.42
CA ILE A 28 -5.13 18.50 10.58
C ILE A 28 -4.24 18.11 11.74
N THR A 29 -3.35 19.03 12.11
CA THR A 29 -2.60 18.98 13.35
C THR A 29 -3.56 18.82 14.52
N VAL A 30 -3.16 17.97 15.45
CA VAL A 30 -3.77 17.62 16.74
C VAL A 30 -3.88 18.83 17.69
N GLU A 31 -3.62 20.06 17.22
CA GLU A 31 -3.55 21.27 18.06
C GLU A 31 -4.92 21.87 18.46
N ASN A 32 -6.05 21.34 17.96
CA ASN A 32 -7.39 21.86 18.27
C ASN A 32 -8.29 20.91 19.08
N ILE A 33 -7.72 20.08 19.95
CA ILE A 33 -8.46 19.07 20.74
C ILE A 33 -8.98 19.60 22.09
N ASN A 34 -8.85 20.90 22.40
CA ASN A 34 -9.32 21.44 23.67
C ASN A 34 -10.77 21.92 23.70
N ALA A 35 -11.56 21.68 22.64
CA ALA A 35 -12.98 22.01 22.65
C ALA A 35 -13.84 20.78 22.34
N MET A 36 -14.69 20.46 23.32
CA MET A 36 -15.94 19.71 23.19
C MET A 36 -15.87 18.18 23.19
N GLY A 37 -16.61 17.61 24.15
CA GLY A 37 -16.77 16.18 24.42
C GLY A 37 -17.52 15.38 23.34
N GLU A 38 -17.27 15.67 22.07
CA GLU A 38 -17.80 14.97 20.88
C GLU A 38 -16.67 14.33 20.03
N ALA A 39 -15.48 14.16 20.61
CA ALA A 39 -14.29 13.61 19.94
C ALA A 39 -14.37 12.13 19.52
N ARG A 40 -15.48 11.43 19.77
CA ARG A 40 -15.63 10.00 19.42
C ARG A 40 -16.08 9.77 17.98
N GLU A 41 -16.75 10.74 17.35
CA GLU A 41 -17.14 10.66 15.93
C GLU A 41 -16.09 11.28 15.00
N CYS A 42 -15.39 12.36 15.38
CA CYS A 42 -14.34 12.93 14.51
C CYS A 42 -13.08 12.04 14.42
N ALA A 43 -12.74 11.29 15.46
CA ALA A 43 -11.63 10.32 15.40
C ALA A 43 -11.94 9.10 14.49
N PHE A 44 -13.22 8.85 14.18
CA PHE A 44 -13.66 7.81 13.25
C PHE A 44 -13.63 8.27 11.79
N THR A 45 -13.70 9.58 11.52
CA THR A 45 -13.66 10.15 10.17
C THR A 45 -12.22 10.31 9.65
N ILE A 46 -11.23 10.51 10.53
CA ILE A 46 -9.79 10.42 10.19
C ILE A 46 -9.37 8.95 9.91
N LYS A 47 -10.18 7.99 10.37
CA LYS A 47 -10.01 6.53 10.21
C LYS A 47 -10.16 6.02 8.76
N GLN A 48 -10.31 6.89 7.76
CA GLN A 48 -10.47 6.52 6.33
C GLN A 48 -9.59 7.30 5.33
N MET A 49 -8.55 8.01 5.78
CA MET A 49 -7.66 8.76 4.86
C MET A 49 -6.32 8.07 4.54
N LEU A 50 -6.22 6.76 4.79
CA LEU A 50 -5.37 5.86 4.00
C LEU A 50 -6.27 5.26 2.93
N ASN A 51 -6.50 6.03 1.87
CA ASN A 51 -7.25 5.54 0.72
C ASN A 51 -6.39 4.52 -0.05
N LEU A 52 -7.05 3.63 -0.78
CA LEU A 52 -6.36 2.65 -1.62
C LEU A 52 -5.44 3.33 -2.66
N GLU A 53 -5.72 4.59 -2.99
CA GLU A 53 -4.96 5.41 -3.95
C GLU A 53 -3.55 5.72 -3.44
N PHE A 54 -3.39 6.08 -2.17
CA PHE A 54 -2.06 6.26 -1.57
C PHE A 54 -1.23 4.97 -1.69
N PHE A 55 -1.81 3.83 -1.31
CA PHE A 55 -1.12 2.54 -1.42
C PHE A 55 -0.81 2.14 -2.87
N ALA A 56 -1.69 2.48 -3.81
CA ALA A 56 -1.44 2.28 -5.23
C ALA A 56 -0.30 3.16 -5.74
N ALA A 57 -0.25 4.43 -5.31
CA ALA A 57 0.76 5.39 -5.74
C ALA A 57 2.19 4.99 -5.31
N VAL A 58 2.31 4.31 -4.17
CA VAL A 58 3.59 3.88 -3.60
C VAL A 58 3.86 2.37 -3.78
N ASP A 59 3.01 1.66 -4.52
CA ASP A 59 3.12 0.22 -4.78
C ASP A 59 4.45 -0.13 -5.44
N GLY A 60 5.23 -1.00 -4.80
CA GLY A 60 6.53 -1.43 -5.28
C GLY A 60 7.67 -0.44 -5.01
N MET A 61 7.37 0.72 -4.43
CA MET A 61 8.36 1.76 -4.12
C MET A 61 8.60 1.91 -2.62
N ALA A 62 7.57 1.74 -1.80
CA ALA A 62 7.69 1.82 -0.35
C ALA A 62 8.25 0.55 0.28
N GLN A 63 8.87 0.70 1.44
CA GLN A 63 9.59 -0.36 2.15
C GLN A 63 9.13 -0.45 3.60
N LEU A 64 9.14 -1.67 4.14
CA LEU A 64 8.87 -1.92 5.55
C LEU A 64 10.17 -2.25 6.27
N TRP A 65 10.42 -1.59 7.40
CA TRP A 65 11.63 -1.76 8.18
C TRP A 65 11.29 -1.94 9.66
N ALA A 66 11.93 -2.91 10.31
CA ALA A 66 11.88 -3.08 11.76
C ALA A 66 12.78 -2.04 12.47
N ALA A 67 12.52 -1.83 13.76
CA ALA A 67 13.25 -0.85 14.57
C ALA A 67 14.73 -1.22 14.82
N ASP A 68 15.11 -2.48 14.62
CA ASP A 68 16.50 -2.96 14.64
C ASP A 68 17.23 -2.74 13.30
N GLY A 69 16.57 -2.14 12.31
CA GLY A 69 17.12 -1.94 10.98
C GLY A 69 16.98 -3.16 10.07
N GLN A 70 16.24 -4.20 10.46
CA GLN A 70 15.94 -5.31 9.55
C GLN A 70 14.94 -4.86 8.47
N PHE A 71 15.27 -5.14 7.21
CA PHE A 71 14.35 -5.02 6.09
C PHE A 71 13.28 -6.11 6.14
N LEU A 72 12.00 -5.73 6.09
CA LEU A 72 10.84 -6.63 6.18
C LEU A 72 10.06 -6.76 4.86
N GLY A 73 10.55 -6.15 3.78
CA GLY A 73 9.99 -6.30 2.44
C GLY A 73 9.59 -4.98 1.78
N ILE A 74 9.35 -5.07 0.48
CA ILE A 74 8.75 -4.00 -0.32
C ILE A 74 7.24 -4.11 -0.19
N LEU A 75 6.60 -2.97 0.01
CA LEU A 75 5.16 -2.84 0.01
C LEU A 75 4.67 -2.87 -1.42
N SER A 76 4.40 -4.09 -1.90
CA SER A 76 4.00 -4.32 -3.28
C SER A 76 2.82 -5.25 -3.40
N SER A 77 1.94 -4.96 -4.37
CA SER A 77 0.85 -5.87 -4.75
C SER A 77 1.34 -7.02 -5.64
N ASN A 78 2.53 -6.89 -6.26
CA ASN A 78 3.09 -7.91 -7.13
C ASN A 78 3.48 -9.17 -6.35
N LYS A 79 2.69 -10.24 -6.52
CA LYS A 79 2.87 -11.54 -5.86
C LYS A 79 4.09 -12.33 -6.34
N HIS A 80 4.71 -11.91 -7.45
CA HIS A 80 5.88 -12.57 -8.03
C HIS A 80 7.20 -11.89 -7.70
N ASN A 81 7.17 -10.67 -7.14
CA ASN A 81 8.39 -10.01 -6.69
C ASN A 81 8.93 -10.74 -5.44
N PRO A 82 10.20 -11.20 -5.44
CA PRO A 82 10.77 -11.93 -4.30
C PRO A 82 10.80 -11.12 -3.00
N TYR A 83 10.83 -9.79 -3.08
CA TYR A 83 10.86 -8.90 -1.92
C TYR A 83 9.46 -8.43 -1.47
N SER A 84 8.39 -8.81 -2.18
CA SER A 84 7.05 -8.32 -1.89
C SER A 84 6.46 -8.95 -0.62
N ILE A 85 5.85 -8.12 0.22
CA ILE A 85 5.03 -8.56 1.38
C ILE A 85 3.78 -9.36 1.01
N ASN A 86 3.43 -9.39 -0.29
CA ASN A 86 2.34 -10.20 -0.84
C ASN A 86 2.80 -11.44 -1.59
N ASN A 87 4.12 -11.66 -1.71
CA ASN A 87 4.62 -12.92 -2.21
C ASN A 87 4.51 -13.99 -1.12
N ILE A 88 3.41 -14.75 -1.17
CA ILE A 88 3.09 -15.80 -0.18
C ILE A 88 4.08 -16.98 -0.16
N ARG A 89 5.05 -17.01 -1.07
CA ARG A 89 6.13 -18.02 -1.12
C ARG A 89 7.51 -17.43 -0.84
N GLY A 90 7.62 -16.12 -0.62
CA GLY A 90 8.88 -15.43 -0.39
C GLY A 90 9.17 -15.17 1.08
N ASP A 91 10.39 -14.73 1.38
CA ASP A 91 10.87 -14.52 2.76
C ASP A 91 10.14 -13.41 3.52
N TYR A 92 9.50 -12.49 2.79
CA TYR A 92 8.87 -11.27 3.31
C TYR A 92 7.34 -11.30 3.31
N GLY A 93 6.73 -12.23 2.60
CA GLY A 93 5.27 -12.30 2.43
C GLY A 93 4.64 -13.66 2.73
N SER A 94 5.43 -14.70 3.03
CA SER A 94 4.92 -16.03 3.39
C SER A 94 4.66 -16.17 4.89
N SER A 95 3.91 -17.20 5.29
CA SER A 95 3.71 -17.54 6.71
C SER A 95 4.96 -18.15 7.36
N ASP A 96 5.93 -18.58 6.56
CA ASP A 96 7.11 -19.31 7.04
C ASP A 96 8.40 -18.50 6.81
N GLY A 97 8.29 -17.36 6.13
CA GLY A 97 9.39 -16.47 5.80
C GLY A 97 10.00 -15.86 7.05
N ILE A 98 11.33 -15.88 7.14
CA ILE A 98 12.06 -15.46 8.34
C ILE A 98 11.95 -13.96 8.64
N TYR A 99 11.68 -13.14 7.62
CA TYR A 99 11.52 -11.68 7.73
C TYR A 99 10.07 -11.23 7.56
N SER A 100 9.15 -12.17 7.38
CA SER A 100 7.74 -11.87 7.11
C SER A 100 7.00 -11.52 8.38
N ILE A 101 6.27 -10.41 8.35
CA ILE A 101 5.33 -10.07 9.43
C ILE A 101 4.13 -11.04 9.50
N ARG A 102 3.91 -11.87 8.46
CA ARG A 102 2.88 -12.93 8.48
C ARG A 102 3.35 -14.20 9.19
N ASN A 103 4.64 -14.31 9.50
CA ASN A 103 5.17 -15.48 10.19
C ASN A 103 4.96 -15.38 11.70
N SER A 104 3.92 -16.05 12.18
CA SER A 104 3.52 -16.05 13.60
C SER A 104 4.49 -16.80 14.51
N ALA A 105 5.40 -17.60 13.96
CA ALA A 105 6.50 -18.22 14.70
C ALA A 105 7.80 -17.37 14.64
N GLY A 106 7.89 -16.43 13.70
CA GLY A 106 9.06 -15.58 13.46
C GLY A 106 9.11 -14.34 14.34
N LEU A 107 10.28 -13.69 14.41
CA LEU A 107 10.53 -12.53 15.27
C LEU A 107 9.62 -11.32 14.96
N TYR A 108 9.24 -11.16 13.69
CA TYR A 108 8.54 -9.98 13.18
C TYR A 108 7.04 -10.17 12.98
N GLY A 109 6.49 -11.38 13.17
CA GLY A 109 5.06 -11.64 12.96
C GLY A 109 4.31 -12.22 14.16
N ASN A 110 5.02 -12.56 15.24
CA ASN A 110 4.41 -13.15 16.43
C ASN A 110 3.83 -12.09 17.40
N ASN A 111 2.96 -12.49 18.35
CA ASN A 111 2.25 -11.55 19.23
C ASN A 111 3.08 -11.02 20.43
N SER A 112 4.33 -11.46 20.59
CA SER A 112 5.19 -11.12 21.72
C SER A 112 6.55 -10.57 21.31
N GLY A 113 6.86 -10.56 20.01
CA GLY A 113 8.10 -10.07 19.45
C GLY A 113 8.23 -8.57 19.69
N ILE A 114 9.41 -8.13 20.11
CA ILE A 114 9.68 -6.71 20.39
C ILE A 114 9.55 -5.84 19.13
N TYR A 115 9.88 -6.41 17.96
CA TYR A 115 9.79 -5.77 16.65
C TYR A 115 8.54 -6.15 15.85
N SER A 116 7.64 -6.93 16.43
CA SER A 116 6.45 -7.39 15.73
C SER A 116 5.36 -6.31 15.76
N PRO A 117 4.70 -6.01 14.62
CA PRO A 117 3.55 -5.12 14.61
C PRO A 117 2.35 -5.75 15.33
N TYR A 118 2.34 -7.06 15.58
CA TYR A 118 1.25 -7.77 16.25
C TYR A 118 1.34 -7.76 17.77
N ASN A 119 2.48 -7.35 18.34
CA ASN A 119 2.63 -7.21 19.79
C ASN A 119 1.89 -5.97 20.28
N THR A 120 0.75 -6.15 20.94
CA THR A 120 -0.10 -5.07 21.47
C THR A 120 0.55 -4.27 22.59
N ASN A 121 1.64 -4.76 23.16
CA ASN A 121 2.46 -4.06 24.16
C ASN A 121 3.85 -3.68 23.61
N GLY A 122 4.12 -3.94 22.32
CA GLY A 122 5.39 -3.65 21.68
C GLY A 122 5.62 -2.14 21.54
N ILE A 123 6.83 -1.69 21.82
CA ILE A 123 7.22 -0.26 21.75
C ILE A 123 8.18 0.03 20.59
N HIS A 124 8.55 -0.98 19.82
CA HIS A 124 9.45 -0.87 18.68
C HIS A 124 8.82 -1.42 17.40
N PRO A 125 7.64 -0.90 16.99
CA PRO A 125 6.95 -1.40 15.81
C PRO A 125 7.72 -1.12 14.51
N PRO A 126 7.46 -1.88 13.44
CA PRO A 126 7.94 -1.57 12.11
C PRO A 126 7.42 -0.24 11.57
N ILE A 127 8.22 0.39 10.71
CA ILE A 127 7.93 1.66 10.07
C ILE A 127 7.89 1.48 8.55
N PHE A 128 6.89 2.11 7.94
CA PHE A 128 6.77 2.28 6.50
C PHE A 128 7.62 3.47 6.06
N TYR A 129 8.51 3.24 5.10
CA TYR A 129 9.31 4.28 4.46
C TYR A 129 8.96 4.43 2.98
N TYR A 130 8.87 5.68 2.53
CA TYR A 130 8.78 6.04 1.11
C TYR A 130 9.80 7.15 0.83
N GLU A 131 10.64 6.96 -0.20
CA GLU A 131 11.73 7.88 -0.55
C GLU A 131 12.64 8.25 0.66
N GLY A 132 12.88 7.29 1.55
CA GLY A 132 13.69 7.47 2.76
C GLY A 132 12.99 8.22 3.90
N GLN A 133 11.75 8.65 3.72
CA GLN A 133 10.96 9.31 4.76
C GLN A 133 10.03 8.32 5.45
N ALA A 134 9.96 8.39 6.79
CA ALA A 134 8.99 7.63 7.56
C ALA A 134 7.59 8.23 7.32
N VAL A 135 6.65 7.41 6.86
CA VAL A 135 5.29 7.86 6.52
C VAL A 135 4.27 7.41 7.56
N LEU A 136 4.35 6.15 7.98
CA LEU A 136 3.43 5.57 8.94
C LEU A 136 4.09 4.46 9.76
N VAL A 137 3.47 4.12 10.88
CA VAL A 137 3.90 3.08 11.81
C VAL A 137 2.92 1.92 11.73
N VAL A 138 3.42 0.69 11.59
CA VAL A 138 2.61 -0.52 11.47
C VAL A 138 2.53 -1.19 12.84
N THR A 139 1.37 -1.17 13.49
CA THR A 139 1.23 -1.70 14.85
C THR A 139 -0.22 -1.98 15.27
N LYS A 140 -0.40 -2.98 16.13
CA LYS A 140 -1.62 -3.21 16.91
C LYS A 140 -1.60 -2.52 18.29
N ASN A 141 -0.46 -1.97 18.71
CA ASN A 141 -0.37 -1.21 19.95
C ASN A 141 -0.92 0.22 19.74
N LEU A 142 -2.22 0.36 19.96
CA LEU A 142 -2.91 1.65 19.85
C LEU A 142 -2.45 2.68 20.88
N GLY A 143 -1.70 2.29 21.93
CA GLY A 143 -1.14 3.22 22.91
C GLY A 143 0.01 4.07 22.38
N LEU A 144 0.61 3.69 21.24
CA LEU A 144 1.73 4.42 20.63
C LEU A 144 1.34 5.73 19.93
N TYR A 145 0.05 6.03 19.77
CA TYR A 145 -0.44 7.25 19.10
C TYR A 145 0.15 8.55 19.67
N LYS A 146 0.49 8.57 20.97
CA LYS A 146 1.15 9.72 21.63
C LYS A 146 2.66 9.77 21.43
N GLN A 147 3.28 8.68 21.01
CA GLN A 147 4.73 8.48 20.97
C GLN A 147 5.30 8.57 19.55
N VAL A 148 4.48 8.40 18.51
CA VAL A 148 4.93 8.29 17.11
C VAL A 148 5.10 9.65 16.39
N ASN A 149 5.31 10.74 17.13
CA ASN A 149 5.63 12.08 16.61
C ASN A 149 4.75 12.55 15.42
N GLY A 150 3.44 12.27 15.48
CA GLY A 150 2.48 12.66 14.43
C GLY A 150 2.39 11.70 13.23
N LEU A 151 3.15 10.61 13.21
CA LEU A 151 2.98 9.56 12.20
C LEU A 151 1.65 8.82 12.38
N ILE A 152 1.07 8.41 11.25
CA ILE A 152 -0.18 7.65 11.23
C ILE A 152 0.11 6.21 11.71
N LEU A 153 -0.80 5.64 12.52
CA LEU A 153 -0.76 4.21 12.85
C LEU A 153 -1.63 3.43 11.86
N ILE A 154 -1.13 2.29 11.40
CA ILE A 154 -1.92 1.33 10.64
C ILE A 154 -1.86 -0.07 11.28
N ASP A 155 -3.00 -0.74 11.31
CA ASP A 155 -3.07 -2.15 11.68
C ASP A 155 -2.37 -3.00 10.60
N PRO A 156 -1.48 -3.95 10.98
CA PRO A 156 -0.77 -4.79 10.01
C PRO A 156 -1.71 -5.59 9.10
N ASP A 157 -2.85 -6.06 9.59
CA ASP A 157 -3.80 -6.81 8.78
C ASP A 157 -4.48 -5.91 7.73
N LEU A 158 -4.75 -4.64 8.08
CA LEU A 158 -5.28 -3.66 7.13
C LEU A 158 -4.26 -3.33 6.02
N LEU A 159 -2.99 -3.16 6.37
CA LEU A 159 -1.90 -2.96 5.40
C LEU A 159 -1.83 -4.14 4.42
N LEU A 160 -1.76 -5.36 4.95
CA LEU A 160 -1.69 -6.58 4.16
C LEU A 160 -2.94 -6.77 3.28
N ALA A 161 -4.13 -6.45 3.79
CA ALA A 161 -5.37 -6.51 3.04
C ALA A 161 -5.43 -5.46 1.92
N ALA A 162 -4.90 -4.25 2.14
CA ALA A 162 -4.85 -3.21 1.11
C ALA A 162 -4.03 -3.67 -0.10
N TYR A 163 -2.82 -4.19 0.13
CA TYR A 163 -1.99 -4.69 -0.96
C TYR A 163 -2.58 -5.94 -1.61
N ALA A 164 -3.21 -6.84 -0.85
CA ALA A 164 -3.90 -8.00 -1.42
C ALA A 164 -5.06 -7.56 -2.34
N LYS A 165 -5.78 -6.51 -1.96
CA LYS A 165 -6.85 -5.91 -2.78
C LYS A 165 -6.30 -5.27 -4.04
N LEU A 166 -5.20 -4.51 -3.96
CA LEU A 166 -4.50 -3.94 -5.12
C LEU A 166 -4.09 -5.03 -6.13
N ALA A 167 -3.56 -6.15 -5.65
CA ALA A 167 -3.12 -7.25 -6.51
C ALA A 167 -4.28 -7.86 -7.31
N ASN A 168 -5.47 -7.91 -6.71
CA ASN A 168 -6.67 -8.43 -7.35
C ASN A 168 -7.22 -7.44 -8.39
N PHE A 169 -7.09 -6.12 -8.16
CA PHE A 169 -7.44 -5.11 -9.16
C PHE A 169 -6.61 -5.26 -10.43
N GLU A 170 -5.29 -5.34 -10.34
CA GLU A 170 -4.43 -5.54 -11.51
C GLU A 170 -4.79 -6.80 -12.30
N SER A 171 -5.08 -7.90 -11.59
CA SER A 171 -5.44 -9.17 -12.22
C SER A 171 -6.72 -9.07 -13.04
N LYS A 172 -7.69 -8.27 -12.58
CA LYS A 172 -8.99 -8.07 -13.23
C LYS A 172 -8.84 -7.31 -14.55
N PHE A 173 -7.94 -6.32 -14.60
CA PHE A 173 -7.63 -5.57 -15.84
C PHE A 173 -6.79 -6.40 -16.82
N LYS A 174 -5.92 -7.29 -16.33
CA LYS A 174 -5.14 -8.21 -17.20
C LYS A 174 -6.01 -9.35 -17.75
N SER A 175 -7.06 -9.77 -17.04
CA SER A 175 -7.98 -10.82 -17.48
C SER A 175 -9.11 -10.36 -18.42
N SER A 176 -9.33 -9.05 -18.58
CA SER A 176 -10.24 -8.51 -19.58
C SER A 176 -9.53 -8.36 -20.93
N GLU A 177 -9.38 -9.45 -21.67
CA GLU A 177 -9.03 -9.38 -23.10
C GLU A 177 -10.08 -8.55 -23.88
N PRO A 178 -9.67 -7.85 -24.95
CA PRO A 178 -10.59 -7.02 -25.73
C PRO A 178 -11.69 -7.88 -26.38
N ILE A 179 -12.95 -7.44 -26.22
CA ILE A 179 -14.08 -7.92 -27.02
C ILE A 179 -13.89 -7.42 -28.46
N THR A 180 -12.99 -8.04 -29.23
CA THR A 180 -12.85 -7.81 -30.68
C THR A 180 -12.60 -9.11 -31.43
N LYS A 181 -13.34 -10.17 -31.11
CA LYS A 181 -13.53 -11.32 -32.00
C LYS A 181 -15.01 -11.63 -32.10
N GLY A 182 -15.73 -10.82 -32.88
CA GLY A 182 -17.15 -11.07 -33.06
C GLY A 182 -17.93 -10.13 -33.97
N ILE A 183 -17.32 -9.20 -34.72
CA ILE A 183 -18.08 -8.39 -35.71
C ILE A 183 -17.14 -8.05 -36.87
N PHE A 184 -16.97 -8.96 -37.83
CA PHE A 184 -16.87 -8.65 -39.27
C PHE A 184 -17.00 -9.98 -40.02
N SER A 185 -18.27 -10.36 -40.17
CA SER A 185 -18.74 -11.30 -41.17
C SER A 185 -18.21 -10.89 -42.55
N LYS A 186 -17.79 -11.89 -43.34
CA LYS A 186 -17.43 -11.77 -44.75
C LYS A 186 -18.45 -10.92 -45.51
N SER A 187 -18.01 -9.82 -46.10
CA SER A 187 -18.66 -9.26 -47.29
C SER A 187 -17.62 -9.12 -48.41
N ARG A 188 -17.95 -9.75 -49.53
CA ARG A 188 -17.23 -9.73 -50.80
C ARG A 188 -17.06 -8.29 -51.27
N PHE A 189 -15.87 -7.95 -51.76
CA PHE A 189 -15.74 -7.07 -52.91
C PHE A 189 -14.73 -7.68 -53.88
N SER A 190 -15.25 -8.09 -55.03
CA SER A 190 -14.49 -8.39 -56.24
C SER A 190 -13.93 -7.09 -56.81
N THR A 191 -12.67 -7.07 -57.19
CA THR A 191 -12.19 -6.14 -58.21
C THR A 191 -11.28 -6.90 -59.16
N VAL A 192 -11.77 -7.04 -60.38
CA VAL A 192 -11.09 -7.55 -61.55
C VAL A 192 -10.14 -6.45 -62.03
N PHE A 193 -8.86 -6.77 -62.21
CA PHE A 193 -7.99 -6.09 -63.17
C PHE A 193 -6.93 -7.07 -63.68
N SER A 194 -7.22 -7.65 -64.85
CA SER A 194 -6.30 -8.02 -65.93
C SER A 194 -7.17 -8.25 -67.16
#